data_AF-A0A8T5QKI3-F1
#
_entry.id   AF-A0A8T5QKI3-F1
#
_cell.length_a   1.000
_cell.length_b   1.000
_cell.length_c   1.000
_cell.angle_alpha   90.00
_cell.angle_beta   90.00
_cell.angle_gamma   90.00
#
_symmetry.space_group_name_H-M   'P 1'
#
loop_
_entity.id
_entity.type
_entity.pdbx_description
1 polymer ?
#
loop_
_entity_poly.entity_id
_entity_poly.type
_entity_poly.pdbx_seq_one_letter_code
_entity_poly.pdbx_strand_id
1 'polypeptide(L)'
;MVWQDIAISIANILFAFSLLNQVVYSFKCKETSITYITSGLTVLGLTAMTIAYVTLSLYLSAASSGINCVLWSILLIQRIIY
;
A
#
# COMPACT_ATOMS: atom_id res chain seq x y z
N MET A 1 17.24 -10.79 12.67
CA MET A 1 16.47 -10.22 11.55
C MET A 1 14.96 -10.30 11.75
N VAL A 2 14.43 -11.15 12.64
CA VAL A 2 12.99 -11.22 12.99
C VAL A 2 12.43 -9.88 13.50
N TRP A 3 13.19 -9.13 14.30
CA TRP A 3 12.72 -7.83 14.82
C TRP A 3 12.48 -6.79 13.73
N GLN A 4 13.26 -6.82 12.63
CA GLN A 4 13.08 -5.94 11.48
C GLN A 4 11.79 -6.28 10.75
N ASP A 5 11.53 -7.57 10.54
CA ASP A 5 10.31 -8.05 9.88
C ASP A 5 9.05 -7.65 10.67
N ILE A 6 9.11 -7.79 12.00
CA ILE A 6 8.03 -7.37 12.90
C ILE A 6 7.84 -5.85 12.84
N ALA A 7 8.90 -5.06 12.96
CA ALA A 7 8.80 -3.60 12.98
C ALA A 7 8.26 -3.04 11.64
N ILE A 8 8.80 -3.51 10.52
CA ILE A 8 8.37 -3.11 9.18
C ILE A 8 6.91 -3.55 8.95
N SER A 9 6.56 -4.77 9.34
CA SER A 9 5.20 -5.25 9.16
C SER A 9 4.17 -4.48 9.99
N ILE A 10 4.47 -4.17 11.25
CA ILE A 10 3.60 -3.34 12.09
C ILE A 10 3.38 -1.96 11.44
N ALA A 11 4.45 -1.31 10.97
CA ALA A 11 4.35 -0.04 10.26
C ALA A 11 3.46 -0.15 9.01
N ASN A 12 3.66 -1.17 8.18
CA ASN A 12 2.85 -1.41 6.99
C ASN A 12 1.38 -1.68 7.34
N ILE A 13 1.08 -2.43 8.41
CA ILE A 13 -0.30 -2.68 8.84
C ILE A 13 -0.98 -1.37 9.27
N LEU A 14 -0.30 -0.51 10.01
CA LEU A 14 -0.82 0.80 10.40
C LEU A 14 -1.11 1.68 9.17
N PHE A 15 -0.20 1.70 8.19
CA PHE A 15 -0.43 2.39 6.93
C PHE A 15 -1.60 1.82 6.15
N ALA A 16 -1.73 0.49 6.08
CA ALA A 16 -2.84 -0.16 5.40
C ALA A 16 -4.18 0.21 6.06
N PHE A 17 -4.25 0.26 7.39
CA PHE A 17 -5.45 0.66 8.11
C PHE A 17 -5.84 2.12 7.85
N SER A 18 -4.85 3.02 7.80
CA SER A 18 -5.06 4.43 7.41
C SER A 18 -5.59 4.55 5.97
N LEU A 19 -4.97 3.82 5.05
CA LEU A 19 -5.35 3.79 3.63
C LEU A 19 -6.75 3.20 3.41
N LEU A 20 -7.15 2.20 4.18
CA LEU A 20 -8.50 1.63 4.09
C LEU A 20 -9.57 2.70 4.31
N ASN A 21 -9.40 3.58 5.29
CA ASN A 21 -10.33 4.69 5.50
C ASN A 21 -10.36 5.63 4.29
N GLN A 22 -9.21 5.92 3.68
CA GLN A 22 -9.13 6.76 2.49
C GLN A 22 -9.80 6.12 1.27
N VAL A 23 -9.58 4.82 1.04
CA VAL A 23 -10.21 4.04 -0.04
C VAL A 23 -11.74 4.07 0.10
N VAL A 24 -12.25 3.88 1.33
CA VAL A 24 -13.70 3.91 1.60
C VAL A 24 -14.26 5.31 1.43
N TYR A 25 -13.56 6.33 1.92
CA TYR A 25 -13.98 7.72 1.77
C TYR A 25 -14.02 8.13 0.29
N SER A 26 -12.95 7.88 -0.46
CA SER A 26 -12.88 8.20 -1.89
C SER A 26 -13.93 7.48 -2.72
N PHE A 27 -14.25 6.23 -2.37
CA PHE A 27 -15.36 5.51 -3.00
C PHE A 27 -16.73 6.14 -2.70
N LYS A 28 -17.01 6.50 -1.44
CA LYS A 28 -18.31 7.04 -1.02
C LYS A 28 -18.56 8.45 -1.56
N CYS A 29 -17.53 9.30 -1.52
CA CYS A 29 -17.64 10.69 -1.94
C CYS A 29 -17.39 10.88 -3.44
N LYS A 30 -16.91 9.85 -4.15
CA LYS A 30 -16.47 9.93 -5.56
C LYS A 30 -15.47 11.06 -5.79
N GLU A 31 -14.59 11.26 -4.81
CA GLU A 31 -13.54 12.26 -4.86
C GLU A 31 -12.24 11.63 -4.39
N THR A 32 -11.19 11.83 -5.18
CA THR A 32 -9.85 11.36 -4.84
C THR A 32 -8.93 12.56 -4.67
N SER A 33 -8.37 12.74 -3.48
CA SER A 33 -7.43 13.84 -3.19
C SER A 33 -6.02 13.58 -3.72
N ILE A 34 -5.73 12.33 -4.09
CA ILE A 34 -4.42 11.86 -4.52
C ILE A 34 -4.28 12.00 -6.05
N THR A 35 -3.13 12.48 -6.50
CA THR A 35 -2.83 12.60 -7.93
C THR A 35 -2.48 11.25 -8.57
N TYR A 36 -2.66 11.13 -9.90
CA TYR A 36 -2.28 9.94 -10.67
C TYR A 36 -0.80 9.60 -10.54
N ILE A 37 0.07 10.63 -10.52
CA ILE A 37 1.52 10.44 -10.43
C ILE A 37 1.87 9.87 -9.05
N THR A 38 1.31 10.43 -7.98
CA THR A 38 1.57 9.97 -6.61
C THR A 38 1.12 8.52 -6.42
N SER A 39 -0.11 8.20 -6.83
CA SER A 39 -0.64 6.83 -6.69
C SER A 39 0.13 5.82 -7.55
N GLY A 40 0.43 6.16 -8.81
CA GLY A 40 1.21 5.32 -9.72
C GLY A 40 2.62 5.01 -9.23
N LEU A 41 3.37 6.05 -8.82
CA LEU A 41 4.72 5.86 -8.29
C LEU A 41 4.73 5.07 -6.98
N THR A 42 3.72 5.27 -6.13
CA THR A 42 3.63 4.55 -4.86
C THR A 42 3.33 3.07 -5.09
N VAL A 43 2.47 2.71 -6.04
CA VAL A 43 2.23 1.30 -6.43
C VAL A 43 3.51 0.64 -6.92
N LEU A 44 4.25 1.30 -7.83
CA LEU A 44 5.52 0.78 -8.35
C LEU A 44 6.56 0.61 -7.24
N GLY A 45 6.69 1.60 -6.34
CA GLY A 45 7.59 1.55 -5.19
C GLY A 45 7.25 0.40 -4.25
N LEU A 46 5.98 0.23 -3.88
CA LEU A 46 5.53 -0.86 -3.01
C LEU A 46 5.68 -2.23 -3.67
N THR A 47 5.53 -2.32 -4.99
CA THR A 47 5.79 -3.57 -5.74
C THR A 47 7.27 -3.94 -5.65
N ALA A 48 8.17 -3.00 -5.91
CA ALA A 48 9.61 -3.23 -5.78
C ALA A 48 10.02 -3.59 -4.34
N MET A 49 9.46 -2.92 -3.34
CA MET A 49 9.69 -3.22 -1.92
C MET A 49 9.20 -4.61 -1.54
N THR A 50 8.03 -5.01 -2.03
CA THR A 50 7.49 -6.36 -1.77
C THR A 50 8.39 -7.43 -2.36
N ILE A 51 8.89 -7.25 -3.58
CA ILE A 51 9.87 -8.17 -4.20
C ILE A 51 11.15 -8.22 -3.37
N ALA A 52 11.68 -7.08 -2.94
CA ALA A 52 12.86 -7.02 -2.09
C ALA A 52 12.65 -7.77 -0.75
N TYR A 53 11.49 -7.63 -0.12
CA TYR A 53 11.18 -8.35 1.11
C TYR A 53 11.08 -9.86 0.91
N VAL A 54 10.51 -10.31 -0.21
CA VAL A 54 10.47 -11.74 -0.56
C VAL A 54 11.90 -12.28 -0.76
N THR A 55 12.77 -11.56 -1.49
CA THR A 55 14.15 -12.00 -1.73
C THR A 55 15.00 -11.99 -0.46
N LEU A 56 14.69 -11.12 0.51
CA LEU A 56 15.32 -11.10 1.84
C LEU A 56 14.68 -12.06 2.85
N SER A 57 13.71 -12.89 2.46
CA SER A 57 12.96 -13.81 3.34
C SER A 57 12.19 -13.14 4.49
N LEU A 58 11.82 -11.87 4.33
CA LEU A 58 11.01 -11.06 5.25
C LEU A 58 9.52 -11.22 4.90
N TYR A 59 8.97 -12.42 5.14
CA TYR A 59 7.65 -12.79 4.63
C TYR A 59 6.50 -11.96 5.21
N LEU A 60 6.60 -11.55 6.49
CA LEU A 60 5.55 -10.76 7.15
C LEU A 60 5.50 -9.33 6.59
N SER A 61 6.67 -8.75 6.37
CA SER A 61 6.85 -7.46 5.69
C SER A 61 6.42 -7.52 4.23
N ALA A 62 6.74 -8.60 3.51
CA ALA A 62 6.28 -8.79 2.14
C ALA A 62 4.75 -8.85 2.05
N ALA A 63 4.10 -9.63 2.93
CA ALA A 63 2.65 -9.73 2.95
C ALA A 63 1.98 -8.37 3.27
N SER A 64 2.43 -7.70 4.32
CA SER A 64 1.88 -6.40 4.74
C SER A 64 2.16 -5.27 3.74
N SER A 65 3.33 -5.26 3.10
CA SER A 65 3.63 -4.36 1.97
C SER A 65 2.76 -4.67 0.75
N GLY A 66 2.51 -5.94 0.46
CA GLY A 66 1.60 -6.38 -0.58
C GLY A 66 0.17 -5.88 -0.37
N ILE A 67 -0.34 -5.91 0.87
CA ILE A 67 -1.65 -5.33 1.21
C ILE A 67 -1.67 -3.83 0.90
N ASN A 68 -0.64 -3.07 1.29
CA ASN A 68 -0.54 -1.66 0.94
C ASN A 68 -0.51 -1.45 -0.58
N CYS A 69 0.24 -2.28 -1.30
CA CYS A 69 0.31 -2.22 -2.76
C CYS A 69 -1.07 -2.39 -3.41
N VAL A 70 -1.87 -3.33 -2.91
CA VAL A 70 -3.26 -3.54 -3.38
C VAL A 70 -4.13 -2.33 -3.05
N LEU A 71 -4.06 -1.79 -1.83
CA LEU A 71 -4.86 -0.61 -1.45
C LEU A 71 -4.52 0.63 -2.29
N TRP A 72 -3.23 0.88 -2.53
CA TRP A 72 -2.79 1.96 -3.41
C TRP A 72 -3.21 1.74 -4.87
N SER A 73 -3.22 0.48 -5.32
CA SER A 73 -3.73 0.14 -6.65
C SER A 73 -5.22 0.43 -6.76
N ILE A 74 -6.00 0.14 -5.71
CA ILE A 74 -7.42 0.50 -5.65
C ILE A 74 -7.60 2.02 -5.70
N LEU A 75 -6.81 2.80 -4.96
CA LEU A 75 -6.86 4.27 -5.03
C LEU A 75 -6.50 4.82 -6.41
N LEU A 76 -5.52 4.22 -7.08
CA LEU A 76 -5.16 4.56 -8.46
C LEU A 76 -6.35 4.30 -9.39
N ILE A 77 -7.00 3.14 -9.28
CA ILE A 77 -8.20 2.81 -10.05
C ILE A 77 -9.34 3.77 -9.73
N GLN A 78 -9.59 4.09 -8.46
CA GLN A 78 -10.61 5.07 -8.07
C GLN A 78 -10.31 6.44 -8.67
N ARG A 79 -9.04 6.86 -8.72
CA ARG A 79 -8.65 8.10 -9.40
C ARG A 79 -8.87 8.07 -10.91
N ILE A 80 -8.76 6.90 -11.56
CA ILE A 80 -9.10 6.75 -12.99
C ILE A 80 -10.60 6.92 -13.21
N ILE A 81 -11.44 6.44 -12.29
CA ILE A 81 -12.90 6.41 -12.43
C ILE A 81 -13.57 7.72 -11.97
N TYR A 82 -13.07 8.32 -10.88
CA TYR A 82 -13.61 9.53 -10.24
C TYR A 82 -12.64 10.71 -10.40
#